data_AF-A0A1C6R3A7-F1
#
_entry.id   AF-A0A1C6R3A7-F1
#
_cell.length_a   1.000
_cell.length_b   1.000
_cell.length_c   1.000
_cell.angle_alpha   90.00
_cell.angle_beta   90.00
_cell.angle_gamma   90.00
#
_symmetry.space_group_name_H-M   'P 1'
#
loop_
_entity.id
_entity.type
_entity.pdbx_description
1 polymer ?
#
loop_
_entity_poly.entity_id
_entity_poly.type
_entity_poly.pdbx_seq_one_letter_code
_entity_poly.pdbx_strand_id
1 'polypeptide(L)'
;MLALGVREDVDVVGPALTYHAALSPVFALRGDVVLADIDPDTRGLDPEALQAALTEHTKVITVVHQWGHPCDMDAILRITERHGLRVLEDCSPAHGSHYKGKPEKSRSENARPRISVT
;
A
#
# COMPACT_ATOMS: atom_id res chain seq x y z
N MET A 1 1.66 -6.64 -8.43
CA MET A 1 3.03 -6.09 -8.45
C MET A 1 3.66 -6.06 -9.84
N LEU A 2 3.68 -7.15 -10.61
CA LEU A 2 4.20 -7.14 -11.99
C LEU A 2 3.54 -6.07 -12.88
N ALA A 3 2.20 -6.00 -12.89
CA ALA A 3 1.45 -4.97 -13.61
C ALA A 3 1.71 -3.54 -13.09
N LEU A 4 2.17 -3.42 -11.85
CA LEU A 4 2.62 -2.16 -11.25
C LEU A 4 4.11 -1.91 -11.52
N GLY A 5 4.73 -2.61 -12.48
CA GLY A 5 6.10 -2.36 -12.92
C GLY A 5 7.17 -2.56 -11.83
N VAL A 6 6.91 -3.41 -10.84
CA VAL A 6 7.94 -3.85 -9.89
C VAL A 6 8.95 -4.72 -10.64
N ARG A 7 10.23 -4.39 -10.47
CA ARG A 7 11.39 -5.01 -11.12
C ARG A 7 12.66 -4.66 -10.32
N GLU A 8 13.83 -5.06 -10.81
CA GLU A 8 15.12 -4.58 -10.31
C GLU A 8 15.19 -3.04 -10.24
N ASP A 9 15.84 -2.53 -9.19
CA ASP A 9 15.98 -1.11 -8.81
C ASP A 9 14.66 -0.37 -8.52
N VAL A 10 13.60 -1.11 -8.19
CA VAL A 10 12.32 -0.54 -7.74
C VAL A 10 12.04 -0.94 -6.31
N ASP A 11 11.89 0.08 -5.46
CA ASP A 11 11.49 -0.10 -4.08
C ASP A 11 9.96 -0.12 -3.96
N VAL A 12 9.49 -1.07 -3.17
CA VAL A 12 8.11 -1.16 -2.71
C VAL A 12 8.09 -0.88 -1.21
N VAL A 13 7.43 0.20 -0.82
CA VAL A 13 7.21 0.49 0.60
C VAL A 13 5.96 -0.25 1.07
N GLY A 14 6.01 -0.88 2.23
CA GLY A 14 4.85 -1.54 2.83
C GLY A 14 4.91 -1.56 4.36
N PRO A 15 3.80 -1.91 5.03
CA PRO A 15 3.74 -1.93 6.49
C PRO A 15 4.61 -3.05 7.07
N ALA A 16 5.31 -2.74 8.16
CA ALA A 16 6.11 -3.69 8.93
C ALA A 16 5.26 -4.79 9.56
N LEU A 17 3.99 -4.50 9.87
CA LEU A 17 3.00 -5.49 10.29
C LEU A 17 2.10 -5.88 9.11
N THR A 18 2.38 -7.03 8.49
CA THR A 18 1.53 -7.64 7.47
C THR A 18 1.73 -9.15 7.36
N TYR A 19 0.86 -9.82 6.61
CA TYR A 19 1.15 -11.16 6.12
C TYR A 19 2.15 -11.09 4.96
N HIS A 20 3.19 -11.93 5.00
CA HIS A 20 4.31 -11.85 4.07
C HIS A 20 3.91 -11.90 2.58
N ALA A 21 2.77 -12.52 2.23
CA ALA A 21 2.29 -12.58 0.85
C ALA A 21 1.96 -11.21 0.24
N ALA A 22 1.70 -10.19 1.07
CA ALA A 22 1.51 -8.82 0.62
C ALA A 22 2.77 -8.23 -0.03
N LEU A 23 3.97 -8.70 0.36
CA LEU A 23 5.26 -8.12 -0.05
C LEU A 23 6.21 -9.12 -0.72
N SER A 24 6.06 -10.42 -0.46
CA SER A 24 6.95 -11.44 -1.02
C SER A 24 7.04 -11.50 -2.56
N PRO A 25 6.01 -11.12 -3.34
CA PRO A 25 6.15 -11.07 -4.80
C PRO A 25 7.14 -10.02 -5.29
N VAL A 26 7.51 -9.03 -4.46
CA VAL A 26 8.55 -8.03 -4.78
C VAL A 26 9.89 -8.73 -5.05
N PHE A 27 10.27 -9.67 -4.18
CA PHE A 27 11.53 -10.41 -4.30
C PHE A 27 11.56 -11.31 -5.53
N ALA A 28 10.42 -11.94 -5.89
CA ALA A 28 10.31 -12.74 -7.11
C ALA A 28 10.52 -11.89 -8.38
N LEU A 29 10.25 -10.59 -8.30
CA LEU A 29 10.46 -9.61 -9.37
C LEU A 29 11.82 -8.88 -9.25
N ARG A 30 12.68 -9.29 -8.30
CA ARG A 30 14.00 -8.70 -8.01
C ARG A 30 13.95 -7.23 -7.55
N GLY A 31 12.80 -6.74 -7.08
CA GLY A 31 12.71 -5.45 -6.41
C GLY A 31 13.06 -5.56 -4.93
N ASP A 32 13.08 -4.41 -4.25
CA ASP A 32 13.38 -4.31 -2.82
C ASP A 32 12.16 -3.85 -2.01
N VAL A 33 12.12 -4.28 -0.75
CA VAL A 33 11.05 -3.92 0.19
C VAL A 33 11.61 -2.98 1.24
N VAL A 34 10.96 -1.82 1.38
CA VAL A 34 11.24 -0.88 2.47
C VAL A 34 10.08 -0.93 3.45
N LEU A 35 10.35 -1.34 4.69
CA LEU A 35 9.32 -1.46 5.71
C LEU A 35 9.11 -0.11 6.40
N ALA A 36 7.85 0.32 6.45
CA ALA A 36 7.40 1.46 7.22
C ALA A 36 6.56 0.97 8.41
N ASP A 37 6.66 1.68 9.53
CA ASP A 37 5.91 1.32 10.74
C ASP A 37 4.39 1.52 10.56
N ILE A 38 3.64 1.06 11.55
CA ILE A 38 2.18 1.11 11.56
C ILE A 38 1.65 2.18 12.49
N ASP A 39 0.43 2.62 12.19
CA ASP A 39 -0.37 3.40 13.12
C ASP A 39 -0.88 2.46 14.24
N PRO A 40 -0.69 2.78 15.52
CA PRO A 40 -1.04 1.89 16.63
C PRO A 40 -2.55 1.69 16.82
N ASP A 41 -3.37 2.64 16.36
CA ASP A 41 -4.82 2.62 16.48
C ASP A 41 -5.45 1.82 15.34
N THR A 42 -4.98 2.06 14.11
CA THR A 42 -5.54 1.40 12.90
C THR A 42 -4.85 0.09 12.56
N ARG A 43 -3.60 -0.09 13.01
CA ARG A 43 -2.69 -1.19 12.67
C ARG A 43 -2.33 -1.27 11.18
N GLY A 44 -2.80 -0.31 10.40
CA GLY A 44 -2.43 -0.09 9.02
C GLY A 44 -1.14 0.72 8.90
N LEU A 45 -0.71 0.95 7.66
CA LEU A 45 0.47 1.75 7.34
C LEU A 45 0.33 3.19 7.89
N ASP A 46 1.26 3.62 8.74
CA ASP A 46 1.31 4.99 9.25
C ASP A 46 1.75 5.96 8.13
N PRO A 47 0.97 7.02 7.83
CA PRO A 47 1.36 8.05 6.85
C PRO A 47 2.70 8.73 7.15
N GLU A 48 3.06 8.94 8.43
CA GLU A 48 4.33 9.58 8.78
C GLU A 48 5.50 8.63 8.54
N ALA A 49 5.40 7.38 9.00
CA ALA A 49 6.38 6.34 8.71
C ALA A 49 6.52 6.07 7.21
N LEU A 50 5.42 6.06 6.44
CA LEU A 50 5.44 5.97 4.98
C LEU A 50 6.29 7.09 4.38
N GLN A 51 6.07 8.34 4.79
CA GLN A 51 6.80 9.48 4.24
C GLN A 51 8.30 9.40 4.56
N ALA A 52 8.68 8.90 5.74
CA ALA A 52 10.06 8.68 6.13
C ALA A 52 10.73 7.51 5.39
N ALA A 53 9.96 6.51 4.96
CA ALA A 53 10.44 5.33 4.26
C ALA A 53 10.64 5.52 2.75
N LEU A 54 10.23 6.65 2.18
CA LEU A 54 10.39 6.90 0.75
C LEU A 54 11.87 7.03 0.36
N THR A 55 12.21 6.41 -0.77
CA THR A 55 13.53 6.45 -1.41
C THR A 55 13.41 7.04 -2.82
N GLU A 56 14.54 7.32 -3.48
CA GLU A 56 14.56 7.71 -4.90
C GLU A 56 14.04 6.59 -5.83
N HIS A 57 14.21 5.33 -5.40
CA HIS A 57 13.79 4.13 -6.12
C HIS A 57 12.35 3.73 -5.85
N THR A 58 11.66 4.38 -4.90
CA THR A 58 10.27 4.06 -4.58
C THR A 58 9.37 4.33 -5.79
N LYS A 59 8.57 3.32 -6.18
CA LYS A 59 7.54 3.44 -7.24
C LYS A 59 6.18 2.87 -6.85
N VAL A 60 6.11 2.02 -5.83
CA VAL A 60 4.86 1.36 -5.40
C VAL A 60 4.78 1.39 -3.89
N ILE A 61 3.59 1.72 -3.37
CA ILE A 61 3.23 1.59 -1.96
C ILE A 61 2.23 0.45 -1.84
N THR A 62 2.47 -0.49 -0.94
CA THR A 62 1.49 -1.51 -0.56
C THR A 62 0.86 -1.10 0.75
N VAL A 63 -0.47 -0.97 0.76
CA VAL A 63 -1.25 -0.73 1.98
C VAL A 63 -2.02 -2.00 2.31
N VAL A 64 -2.16 -2.31 3.60
CA VAL A 64 -2.84 -3.53 4.05
C VAL A 64 -3.91 -3.11 5.05
N HIS A 65 -5.15 -3.44 4.73
CA HIS A 65 -6.29 -3.10 5.56
C HIS A 65 -6.47 -4.15 6.65
N GLN A 66 -5.80 -3.94 7.78
CA GLN A 66 -5.68 -4.96 8.80
C GLN A 66 -7.00 -5.22 9.51
N TRP A 67 -7.36 -6.50 9.63
CA TRP A 67 -8.50 -7.00 10.41
C TRP A 67 -9.83 -6.27 10.17
N GLY A 68 -10.14 -5.94 8.91
CA GLY A 68 -11.37 -5.22 8.58
C GLY A 68 -11.31 -3.71 8.84
N HIS A 69 -10.15 -3.19 9.23
CA HIS A 69 -9.93 -1.77 9.49
C HIS A 69 -9.13 -1.14 8.34
N PRO A 70 -9.77 -0.29 7.51
CA PRO A 70 -9.06 0.39 6.43
C PRO A 70 -8.03 1.41 6.95
N CYS A 71 -6.94 1.60 6.22
CA CYS A 71 -5.92 2.59 6.53
C CYS A 71 -6.48 4.01 6.31
N ASP A 72 -5.78 5.05 6.81
CA ASP A 72 -6.04 6.44 6.39
C ASP A 72 -5.61 6.64 4.93
N MET A 73 -6.48 6.21 4.03
CA MET A 73 -6.25 6.30 2.60
C MET A 73 -6.20 7.75 2.12
N ASP A 74 -6.87 8.71 2.77
CA ASP A 74 -6.78 10.09 2.32
C ASP A 74 -5.38 10.64 2.59
N ALA A 75 -4.78 10.32 3.75
CA ALA A 75 -3.40 10.70 4.07
C ALA A 75 -2.37 10.02 3.16
N ILE A 76 -2.48 8.70 2.99
CA ILE A 76 -1.57 7.94 2.12
C ILE A 76 -1.65 8.44 0.68
N LEU A 77 -2.87 8.64 0.16
CA LEU A 77 -3.05 9.10 -1.22
C LEU A 77 -2.47 10.49 -1.44
N ARG A 78 -2.65 11.44 -0.50
CA ARG A 78 -2.01 12.76 -0.56
C ARG A 78 -0.48 12.64 -0.68
N ILE A 79 0.16 11.73 0.06
CA ILE A 79 1.60 11.50 -0.04
C ILE A 79 1.93 10.96 -1.43
N THR A 80 1.29 9.86 -1.84
CA THR A 80 1.62 9.19 -3.11
C THR A 80 1.38 10.05 -4.34
N GLU A 81 0.34 10.89 -4.35
CA GLU A 81 0.04 11.79 -5.46
C GLU A 81 1.12 12.86 -5.65
N ARG A 82 1.66 13.41 -4.55
CA ARG A 82 2.79 14.36 -4.60
C ARG A 82 4.04 13.75 -5.22
N HIS A 83 4.27 12.46 -4.98
CA HIS A 83 5.46 11.74 -5.46
C HIS A 83 5.22 10.94 -6.75
N GLY A 84 4.00 10.95 -7.29
CA GLY A 84 3.63 10.16 -8.47
C GLY A 84 3.73 8.64 -8.28
N LEU A 85 3.55 8.16 -7.05
CA LEU A 85 3.67 6.74 -6.67
C LEU A 85 2.36 6.00 -6.93
N ARG A 86 2.46 4.69 -7.16
CA ARG A 86 1.31 3.80 -7.32
C ARG A 86 0.95 3.16 -6.00
N VAL A 87 -0.33 2.83 -5.81
CA VAL A 87 -0.81 2.18 -4.58
C VAL A 87 -1.42 0.82 -4.91
N LEU A 88 -0.96 -0.20 -4.19
CA LEU A 88 -1.55 -1.53 -4.14
C LEU A 88 -2.29 -1.67 -2.81
N GLU A 89 -3.61 -1.86 -2.87
CA GLU A 89 -4.43 -2.12 -1.69
C GLU A 89 -4.55 -3.64 -1.50
N ASP A 90 -4.02 -4.17 -0.40
CA ASP A 90 -4.27 -5.53 0.07
C ASP A 90 -5.51 -5.54 0.97
N CYS A 91 -6.58 -6.07 0.40
CA CYS A 91 -7.92 -6.12 0.96
C CYS A 91 -8.27 -7.50 1.51
N SER A 92 -7.33 -8.45 1.47
CA SER A 92 -7.55 -9.83 1.93
C SER A 92 -8.07 -9.91 3.38
N PRO A 93 -7.63 -9.05 4.35
CA PRO A 93 -8.17 -9.07 5.71
C PRO A 93 -9.42 -8.21 5.88
N ALA A 94 -9.91 -7.53 4.83
CA ALA A 94 -10.87 -6.43 4.95
C ALA A 94 -12.14 -6.58 4.10
N HIS A 95 -12.51 -7.82 3.82
CA HIS A 95 -13.77 -8.14 3.17
C HIS A 95 -14.98 -7.46 3.85
N GLY A 96 -15.73 -6.67 3.08
CA GLY A 96 -16.91 -5.96 3.58
C GLY A 96 -16.61 -4.71 4.39
N SER A 97 -15.35 -4.28 4.48
CA SER A 97 -14.98 -3.03 5.14
C SER A 97 -15.42 -1.81 4.34
N HIS A 98 -15.67 -0.72 5.06
CA HIS A 98 -16.01 0.58 4.48
C HIS A 98 -15.04 1.63 4.99
N TYR A 99 -14.52 2.45 4.09
CA TYR A 99 -13.81 3.66 4.45
C TYR A 99 -14.69 4.87 4.11
N LYS A 100 -15.00 5.70 5.12
CA LYS A 100 -15.87 6.89 5.00
C LYS A 100 -17.17 6.60 4.23
N GLY A 101 -17.83 5.50 4.57
CA GLY A 101 -19.09 5.07 3.97
C GLY A 101 -18.98 4.40 2.60
N LYS A 102 -17.80 4.36 1.97
CA LYS A 102 -17.60 3.70 0.68
C LYS A 102 -17.00 2.31 0.87
N PRO A 103 -17.50 1.27 0.16
CA PRO A 103 -16.85 -0.02 0.13
C PRO A 103 -15.40 0.14 -0.34
N GLU A 104 -14.48 -0.51 0.33
CA GLU A 104 -13.06 -0.47 0.00
C GLU A 104 -12.80 -0.78 -1.50
N LYS A 105 -13.46 -1.80 -2.07
CA LYS A 105 -13.33 -2.19 -3.49
C LYS A 105 -13.82 -1.15 -4.51
N SER A 106 -14.58 -0.13 -4.11
CA SER A 106 -15.17 0.86 -5.03
C SER A 106 -14.21 1.99 -5.44
N ARG A 107 -12.94 1.96 -4.99
CA ARG A 107 -12.00 3.09 -5.10
C ARG A 107 -10.98 2.99 -6.23
N SER A 108 -10.90 1.85 -6.92
CA SER A 108 -9.90 1.57 -7.96
C SER A 108 -10.18 2.20 -9.33
N GLU A 109 -11.36 2.77 -9.58
CA GLU A 109 -11.78 3.12 -10.95
C GLU A 109 -11.37 4.51 -11.47
N ASN A 110 -10.96 5.47 -10.62
CA ASN A 110 -10.92 6.89 -11.04
C ASN A 110 -9.62 7.69 -10.80
N ALA A 111 -8.50 7.09 -10.42
CA ALA A 111 -7.21 7.79 -10.31
C ALA A 111 -6.03 6.86 -10.63
N ARG A 112 -4.93 7.41 -11.17
CA ARG A 112 -3.62 6.77 -11.52
C ARG A 112 -3.37 5.41 -10.86
N PRO A 113 -2.82 4.42 -11.58
CA PRO A 113 -3.20 3.02 -11.45
C PRO A 113 -3.15 2.55 -9.99
N ARG A 114 -4.33 2.55 -9.35
CA ARG A 114 -4.60 1.90 -8.08
C ARG A 114 -5.08 0.50 -8.40
N ILE A 115 -4.55 -0.49 -7.71
CA ILE A 115 -4.99 -1.88 -7.87
C ILE A 115 -5.33 -2.38 -6.48
N SER A 116 -6.55 -2.91 -6.31
CA SER A 116 -6.95 -3.61 -5.11
C SER A 116 -6.84 -5.12 -5.36
N VAL A 117 -6.29 -5.86 -4.41
CA VAL A 117 -6.17 -7.31 -4.45
C VAL A 117 -6.85 -7.93 -3.24
N THR A 118 -7.39 -9.14 -3.42
CA THR A 118 -8.05 -9.94 -2.39
C THR A 118 -7.41 -11.31 -2.34
#